data_AF-A0A7V3FL35-F1
#
_entry.id   AF-A0A7V3FL35-F1
#
_cell.length_a   1.000
_cell.length_b   1.000
_cell.length_c   1.000
_cell.angle_alpha   90.00
_cell.angle_beta   90.00
_cell.angle_gamma   90.00
#
_symmetry.space_group_name_H-M   'P 1'
#
loop_
_entity.id
_entity.type
_entity.pdbx_description
1 polymer ?
#
loop_
_entity_poly.entity_id
_entity_poly.type
_entity_poly.pdbx_seq_one_letter_code
_entity_poly.pdbx_strand_id
1 'polypeptide(L)'
;ALHAATVVGDTVGDPFKDTSSVALNPIIKFTTLFGLLAVELAIELPRNTSAILAGVFFVISAIFVIRSFYGMRIKSGGGAHA
;
A
#
# COMPACT_ATOMS: atom_id res chain seq x y z
N ALA A 1 -2.27 4.70 -37.89
CA ALA A 1 -2.70 3.60 -37.01
C ALA A 1 -1.60 3.19 -36.02
N LEU A 2 -0.42 2.74 -36.46
CA LEU A 2 0.68 2.29 -35.58
C LEU A 2 1.13 3.36 -34.56
N HIS A 3 1.32 4.60 -35.02
CA HIS A 3 1.72 5.73 -34.16
C HIS A 3 0.71 6.01 -33.04
N ALA A 4 -0.59 5.92 -33.32
CA ALA A 4 -1.61 6.13 -32.31
C ALA A 4 -1.56 5.04 -31.24
N ALA A 5 -1.33 3.78 -31.64
CA ALA A 5 -1.18 2.67 -30.69
C ALA A 5 0.07 2.81 -29.81
N THR A 6 1.19 3.28 -30.36
CA THR A 6 2.42 3.52 -29.57
C THR A 6 2.27 4.68 -28.59
N VAL A 7 1.55 5.75 -28.97
CA VAL A 7 1.27 6.88 -28.08
C VAL A 7 0.35 6.46 -26.93
N VAL A 8 -0.67 5.65 -27.20
CA VAL A 8 -1.53 5.09 -26.14
C VAL A 8 -0.73 4.16 -25.22
N GLY A 9 0.18 3.35 -25.77
CA GLY A 9 1.07 2.50 -24.97
C GLY A 9 1.96 3.28 -24.02
N ASP A 10 2.53 4.41 -24.48
CA ASP A 10 3.40 5.26 -23.66
C ASP A 10 2.60 6.00 -22.57
N THR A 11 1.47 6.62 -22.93
CA THR A 11 0.62 7.37 -21.97
C THR A 11 0.00 6.50 -20.88
N VAL A 12 -0.30 5.22 -21.16
CA VAL A 12 -0.70 4.25 -20.13
C VAL A 12 0.49 3.78 -19.30
N GLY A 13 1.69 3.74 -19.89
CA GLY A 13 2.93 3.30 -19.26
C GLY A 13 3.59 4.34 -18.36
N ASP A 14 3.48 5.64 -18.67
CA ASP A 14 4.11 6.76 -17.95
C ASP A 14 3.90 6.71 -16.44
N PRO A 15 2.68 6.49 -15.91
CA PRO A 15 2.48 6.40 -14.46
C PRO A 15 3.25 5.23 -13.83
N PHE A 16 3.35 4.09 -14.53
CA PHE A 16 4.03 2.91 -14.03
C PHE A 16 5.55 3.05 -14.12
N LYS A 17 6.08 3.51 -15.25
CA LYS A 17 7.54 3.62 -15.45
C LYS A 17 8.15 4.79 -14.68
N ASP A 18 7.48 5.95 -14.59
CA ASP A 18 8.11 7.16 -14.04
C ASP A 18 7.71 7.45 -12.59
N THR A 19 6.56 6.94 -12.13
CA THR A 19 6.06 7.23 -10.78
C THR A 19 6.07 6.00 -9.89
N SER A 20 5.24 5.00 -10.20
CA SER A 20 5.04 3.86 -9.31
C SER A 20 6.28 2.99 -9.19
N SER A 21 6.96 2.66 -10.30
CA SER A 21 8.13 1.77 -10.25
C SER A 21 9.34 2.41 -9.55
N VAL A 22 9.60 3.71 -9.78
CA VAL A 22 10.66 4.46 -9.08
C VAL A 22 10.38 4.52 -7.57
N ALA A 23 9.10 4.64 -7.16
CA ALA A 23 8.69 4.69 -5.76
C ALA A 23 8.80 3.34 -5.03
N LEU A 24 8.73 2.20 -5.72
CA LEU A 24 8.80 0.88 -5.07
C LEU A 24 10.16 0.60 -4.41
N ASN A 25 11.26 1.05 -5.00
CA ASN A 25 12.60 0.81 -4.46
C ASN A 25 12.79 1.45 -3.06
N PRO A 26 12.45 2.74 -2.85
CA PRO A 26 12.38 3.32 -1.51
C PRO A 26 11.40 2.60 -0.58
N ILE A 27 10.18 2.26 -1.04
CA ILE A 27 9.18 1.57 -0.22
C ILE A 27 9.75 0.26 0.33
N ILE A 28 10.35 -0.58 -0.51
CA ILE A 28 10.94 -1.85 -0.09
C ILE A 28 12.10 -1.62 0.90
N LYS A 29 12.98 -0.67 0.62
CA LYS A 29 14.14 -0.38 1.48
C LYS A 29 13.73 0.08 2.87
N PHE A 30 12.76 0.98 2.96
CA PHE A 30 12.33 1.51 4.25
C PHE A 30 11.47 0.51 5.02
N THR A 31 10.53 -0.18 4.34
CA THR A 31 9.67 -1.18 5.01
C THR A 31 10.46 -2.35 5.57
N THR A 32 11.48 -2.83 4.84
CA THR A 32 12.34 -3.93 5.32
C THR A 32 13.25 -3.49 6.47
N LEU A 33 13.81 -2.28 6.41
CA LEU A 33 14.61 -1.71 7.51
C LEU A 33 13.78 -1.58 8.79
N PHE A 34 12.61 -0.92 8.72
CA PHE A 34 11.74 -0.78 9.89
C PHE A 34 11.18 -2.11 10.37
N GLY A 35 10.93 -3.06 9.47
CA GLY A 35 10.49 -4.41 9.81
C GLY A 35 11.50 -5.15 10.68
N LEU A 36 12.78 -5.11 10.33
CA LEU A 36 13.84 -5.73 11.14
C LEU A 36 13.99 -5.05 12.51
N LEU A 37 13.95 -3.71 12.55
CA LEU A 37 13.99 -2.98 13.82
C LEU A 37 12.78 -3.30 14.72
N ALA A 38 11.59 -3.44 14.14
CA ALA A 38 10.39 -3.80 14.89
C ALA A 38 10.48 -5.23 15.47
N VAL A 39 11.08 -6.16 14.73
CA VAL A 39 11.33 -7.53 15.21
C VAL A 39 12.32 -7.54 16.36
N GLU A 40 13.41 -6.79 16.26
CA GLU A 40 14.41 -6.66 17.32
C GLU A 40 13.77 -6.17 18.63
N LEU A 41 12.99 -5.08 18.55
CA LEU A 41 12.23 -4.57 19.70
C LEU A 41 11.22 -5.59 20.26
N ALA A 42 10.58 -6.39 19.41
CA ALA A 42 9.62 -7.39 19.85
C ALA A 42 10.27 -8.53 20.67
N ILE A 43 11.56 -8.80 20.45
CA ILE A 43 12.35 -9.82 21.16
C ILE A 43 12.88 -9.26 22.49
N GLU A 44 13.27 -7.99 22.56
CA GLU A 44 13.82 -7.37 23.78
C GLU A 44 12.75 -7.10 24.86
N LEU A 45 11.48 -6.89 24.45
CA LEU A 45 10.40 -6.55 25.38
C LEU A 45 9.84 -7.76 26.15
N PRO A 46 9.33 -7.55 27.39
CA PRO A 46 8.63 -8.59 28.13
C PRO A 46 7.46 -9.19 27.33
N ARG A 47 7.28 -10.51 27.41
CA ARG A 47 6.30 -11.25 26.60
C ARG A 47 4.88 -10.68 26.69
N ASN A 48 4.44 -10.28 27.87
CA ASN A 48 3.09 -9.72 28.08
C ASN A 48 2.93 -8.39 27.34
N THR A 49 3.90 -7.49 27.45
CA THR A 49 3.91 -6.20 26.77
C THR A 49 3.97 -6.35 25.26
N SER A 50 4.88 -7.22 24.77
CA SER A 50 5.03 -7.52 23.34
C SER A 50 3.74 -8.12 22.74
N ALA A 51 3.09 -9.05 23.46
CA ALA A 51 1.83 -9.65 23.01
C ALA A 51 0.67 -8.64 22.96
N ILE A 52 0.54 -7.77 23.96
CA ILE A 52 -0.47 -6.70 23.98
C ILE A 52 -0.24 -5.75 22.81
N LEU A 53 1.00 -5.31 22.60
CA LEU A 53 1.34 -4.37 21.53
C LEU A 53 1.11 -4.98 20.14
N ALA A 54 1.47 -6.24 19.94
CA ALA A 54 1.19 -6.99 18.71
C ALA A 54 -0.32 -7.07 18.45
N GLY A 55 -1.12 -7.37 19.47
CA GLY A 55 -2.58 -7.40 19.36
C GLY A 55 -3.16 -6.04 18.97
N VAL A 56 -2.71 -4.96 19.61
CA VAL A 56 -3.14 -3.58 19.30
C VAL A 56 -2.78 -3.19 17.87
N PHE A 57 -1.53 -3.37 17.46
CA PHE A 57 -1.09 -3.04 16.10
C PHE A 57 -1.80 -3.87 15.03
N PHE A 58 -2.07 -5.15 15.31
CA PHE A 58 -2.83 -6.00 14.40
C PHE A 58 -4.27 -5.50 14.22
N VAL A 59 -4.96 -5.15 15.30
CA VAL A 59 -6.34 -4.63 15.24
C VAL A 59 -6.37 -3.29 14.49
N ILE A 60 -5.44 -2.37 14.78
CA ILE A 60 -5.34 -1.09 14.07
C ILE A 60 -5.12 -1.32 12.57
N SER A 61 -4.18 -2.20 12.21
CA SER A 61 -3.89 -2.56 10.81
C SER A 61 -5.12 -3.14 10.11
N ALA A 62 -5.81 -4.09 10.74
CA ALA A 62 -7.02 -4.70 10.19
C ALA A 62 -8.14 -3.66 9.95
N ILE A 63 -8.38 -2.79 10.92
CA ILE A 63 -9.36 -1.70 10.80
C ILE A 63 -8.97 -0.76 9.65
N PHE A 64 -7.70 -0.36 9.56
CA PHE A 64 -7.22 0.53 8.49
C PHE A 64 -7.43 -0.09 7.10
N VAL A 65 -7.07 -1.36 6.91
CA VAL A 65 -7.26 -2.08 5.65
C VAL A 65 -8.75 -2.14 5.29
N ILE A 66 -9.60 -2.62 6.20
CA ILE A 66 -11.04 -2.71 5.95
C ILE A 66 -11.60 -1.32 5.62
N ARG A 67 -11.26 -0.29 6.39
CA ARG A 67 -11.79 1.05 6.17
C ARG A 67 -11.29 1.69 4.86
N SER A 68 -10.04 1.45 4.48
CA SER A 68 -9.41 1.95 3.26
C SER A 68 -10.04 1.30 2.03
N PHE A 69 -10.07 -0.03 1.97
CA PHE A 69 -10.61 -0.75 0.82
C PHE A 69 -12.11 -0.56 0.65
N TYR A 70 -12.90 -0.54 1.73
CA TYR A 70 -14.33 -0.30 1.63
C TYR A 70 -14.67 1.16 1.31
N GLY A 71 -13.80 2.11 1.68
CA GLY A 71 -13.94 3.52 1.29
C GLY A 71 -13.68 3.78 -0.19
N MET A 72 -12.83 2.97 -0.82
CA MET A 72 -12.54 3.03 -2.27
C MET A 72 -13.57 2.28 -3.13
N ARG A 73 -14.53 1.59 -2.52
CA ARG A 73 -15.57 0.88 -3.27
C ARG A 73 -16.48 1.89 -3.94
N ILE A 74 -16.37 2.00 -5.26
CA ILE A 74 -17.25 2.85 -6.09
C ILE A 74 -18.70 2.42 -5.80
N LYS A 75 -19.52 3.35 -5.30
CA LYS A 75 -20.96 3.12 -5.17
C LYS A 75 -21.51 2.97 -6.58
N SER A 76 -21.91 1.75 -6.96
CA SER A 76 -22.73 1.53 -8.15
C SER A 76 -24.08 2.19 -7.92
N GLY A 77 -24.23 3.42 -8.43
CA GLY A 77 -25.44 4.22 -8.24
C GLY A 77 -25.33 5.57 -8.93
N GLY A 78 -25.72 5.60 -10.21
CA GLY A 78 -26.02 6.81 -10.96
C GLY A 78 -25.16 6.98 -12.21
N GLY A 79 -25.68 6.49 -13.34
CA GLY A 79 -25.23 6.98 -14.65
C GLY A 79 -25.61 8.46 -14.83
N ALA A 80 -25.14 9.01 -15.95
CA ALA A 80 -25.31 10.38 -16.43
C ALA A 80 -24.33 11.41 -15.86
N HIS A 81 -23.15 11.48 -16.48
CA HIS A 81 -22.76 12.74 -17.12
C HIS A 81 -22.23 12.42 -18.51
N ALA A 82 -23.03 12.87 -19.49
CA ALA A 82 -22.66 13.02 -20.89
C ALA A 82 -21.50 14.02 -21.04
#